data_AF-A0A9E0XNH6-F1
#
_entry.id   AF-A0A9E0XNH6-F1
#
_cell.length_a   1.000
_cell.length_b   1.000
_cell.length_c   1.000
_cell.angle_alpha   90.00
_cell.angle_beta   90.00
_cell.angle_gamma   90.00
#
_symmetry.space_group_name_H-M   'P 1'
#
loop_
_entity.id
_entity.type
_entity.pdbx_description
1 polymer ?
#
loop_
_entity_poly.entity_id
_entity_poly.type
_entity_poly.pdbx_seq_one_letter_code
_entity_poly.pdbx_strand_id
1 'polypeptide(L)'
;MNKTFTLLAGFTAGVLLWGALAAEEAATAAAQTASEAAPVTAVAEPAAETDTAAAQSEGNAEEPAVPPMRFETPDAAAMALIEAAAAEGPDTLLEVLGSDLEELVSGDPVADAADRQRFAQLAQQEADLEDETEDSAILVVGPEDWPFPIPLAKDEKGWYFDTQAGIEEILD
;
A
#
# COMPACT_ATOMS: atom_id res chain seq x y z
N MET A 1 -36.44 -39.10 -31.32
CA MET A 1 -34.98 -38.83 -31.25
C MET A 1 -34.82 -37.38 -30.79
N ASN A 2 -35.00 -37.03 -29.52
CA ASN A 2 -34.06 -37.12 -28.38
C ASN A 2 -32.78 -36.32 -28.71
N LYS A 3 -32.39 -35.25 -28.02
CA LYS A 3 -32.54 -34.90 -26.59
C LYS A 3 -32.50 -33.39 -26.35
N THR A 4 -33.29 -32.95 -25.38
CA THR A 4 -33.10 -31.76 -24.54
C THR A 4 -31.67 -31.66 -24.00
N PHE A 5 -31.05 -30.49 -24.09
CA PHE A 5 -29.83 -30.14 -23.35
C PHE A 5 -30.16 -29.07 -22.32
N THR A 6 -30.42 -29.54 -21.10
CA THR A 6 -30.41 -28.73 -19.88
C THR A 6 -28.96 -28.63 -19.43
N LEU A 7 -28.37 -27.44 -19.52
CA LEU A 7 -27.11 -27.13 -18.85
C LEU A 7 -27.45 -26.46 -17.52
N LEU A 8 -27.49 -27.30 -16.49
CA LEU A 8 -27.38 -26.92 -15.09
C LEU A 8 -25.87 -26.97 -14.79
N ALA A 9 -25.19 -25.82 -14.76
CA ALA A 9 -23.85 -25.74 -14.21
C ALA A 9 -23.95 -25.16 -12.81
N GLY A 10 -24.02 -26.05 -11.82
CA GLY A 10 -23.80 -25.70 -10.42
C GLY A 10 -22.30 -25.44 -10.23
N PHE A 11 -21.95 -24.22 -9.84
CA PHE A 11 -20.61 -23.88 -9.38
C PHE A 11 -20.52 -24.25 -7.90
N THR A 12 -20.07 -25.47 -7.60
CA THR A 12 -19.62 -25.81 -6.26
C THR A 12 -18.20 -25.27 -6.12
N ALA A 13 -18.05 -24.09 -5.51
CA ALA A 13 -16.75 -23.63 -5.06
C ALA A 13 -16.21 -24.64 -4.05
N GLY A 14 -15.19 -25.39 -4.46
CA GLY A 14 -14.43 -26.27 -3.61
C GLY A 14 -13.55 -25.43 -2.71
N VAL A 15 -13.98 -25.24 -1.46
CA VAL A 15 -13.13 -24.80 -0.36
C VAL A 15 -12.09 -25.90 -0.14
N LEU A 16 -10.89 -25.72 -0.70
CA LEU A 16 -9.74 -26.56 -0.38
C LEU A 16 -9.26 -26.21 1.01
N LEU A 17 -9.69 -27.06 1.93
CA LEU A 17 -9.18 -27.25 3.28
C LEU A 17 -7.67 -27.53 3.22
N TRP A 18 -6.82 -26.56 3.54
CA TRP A 18 -5.45 -26.81 3.99
C TRP A 18 -5.37 -26.49 5.48
N GLY A 19 -4.98 -27.49 6.26
CA GLY A 19 -4.96 -27.43 7.71
C GLY A 19 -3.60 -27.12 8.31
N ALA A 20 -3.67 -26.94 9.64
CA ALA A 20 -2.61 -26.89 10.65
C ALA A 20 -1.91 -25.53 10.82
N LEU A 21 -1.63 -25.00 12.01
CA LEU A 21 -1.85 -25.39 13.40
C LEU A 21 -1.14 -24.34 14.26
N ALA A 22 -1.78 -23.84 15.33
CA ALA A 22 -1.23 -23.07 16.47
C ALA A 22 -0.73 -21.63 16.16
N ALA A 23 -0.90 -20.61 17.01
CA ALA A 23 -1.23 -20.49 18.43
C ALA A 23 -2.00 -19.16 18.62
N GLU A 24 -3.10 -19.08 19.35
CA GLU A 24 -3.24 -18.98 20.83
C GLU A 24 -2.43 -17.84 21.49
N GLU A 25 -3.19 -16.82 21.93
CA GLU A 25 -3.15 -16.19 23.26
C GLU A 25 -1.89 -15.43 23.69
N ALA A 26 -2.00 -14.08 23.74
CA ALA A 26 -1.45 -13.16 24.74
C ALA A 26 -1.35 -11.75 24.13
N ALA A 27 -1.57 -10.62 24.81
CA ALA A 27 -1.98 -10.38 26.17
C ALA A 27 -2.49 -8.95 26.29
N THR A 28 -3.33 -8.80 27.29
CA THR A 28 -3.80 -7.58 27.93
C THR A 28 -2.67 -6.63 28.38
N ALA A 29 -3.04 -5.35 28.46
CA ALA A 29 -2.65 -4.35 29.48
C ALA A 29 -1.65 -3.22 29.17
N ALA A 30 -2.09 -2.05 29.68
CA ALA A 30 -1.36 -0.87 30.18
C ALA A 30 -0.80 0.10 29.13
N ALA A 31 -1.40 1.27 28.90
CA ALA A 31 -1.50 2.45 29.78
C ALA A 31 -0.17 3.17 30.00
N GLN A 32 0.05 4.30 29.32
CA GLN A 32 0.79 5.45 29.86
C GLN A 32 0.54 6.70 28.97
N THR A 33 -0.37 7.61 29.35
CA THR A 33 -0.16 8.87 30.08
C THR A 33 0.71 9.94 29.39
N ALA A 34 0.19 11.17 29.45
CA ALA A 34 0.86 12.47 29.42
C ALA A 34 1.07 13.14 28.05
N SER A 35 -0.06 13.66 27.53
CA SER A 35 -0.10 14.86 26.70
C SER A 35 -0.08 16.10 27.62
N GLU A 36 1.05 16.81 27.71
CA GLU A 36 1.10 18.20 28.19
C GLU A 36 2.41 18.87 27.76
N ALA A 37 2.36 19.74 26.75
CA ALA A 37 3.06 21.04 26.72
C ALA A 37 2.97 21.71 25.33
N ALA A 38 2.17 22.77 25.27
CA ALA A 38 2.38 23.95 24.42
C ALA A 38 1.87 25.16 25.26
N PRO A 39 2.29 26.42 25.02
CA PRO A 39 2.90 26.92 23.79
C PRO A 39 4.17 27.79 23.99
N VAL A 40 5.11 27.69 23.05
CA VAL A 40 6.15 28.71 22.90
C VAL A 40 5.56 29.95 22.24
N THR A 41 5.90 31.07 22.85
CA THR A 41 5.40 32.41 22.57
C THR A 41 5.95 32.91 21.24
N ALA A 42 5.06 33.42 20.40
CA ALA A 42 5.40 34.17 19.20
C ALA A 42 6.16 35.47 19.55
N VAL A 43 7.24 35.73 18.83
CA VAL A 43 7.73 37.08 18.54
C VAL A 43 8.03 37.15 17.05
N ALA A 44 7.44 38.15 16.42
CA ALA A 44 7.52 38.42 15.00
C ALA A 44 8.69 39.37 14.67
N GLU A 45 9.27 39.12 13.48
CA GLU A 45 9.78 40.09 12.49
C GLU A 45 11.02 40.96 12.80
N PRO A 46 11.69 41.59 11.79
CA PRO A 46 11.52 41.47 10.33
C PRO A 46 12.83 41.43 9.48
N ALA A 47 12.63 41.16 8.19
CA ALA A 47 13.34 41.69 7.01
C ALA A 47 14.81 41.34 6.75
N ALA A 48 15.03 40.58 5.68
CA ALA A 48 15.92 41.00 4.59
C ALA A 48 15.54 40.25 3.30
N GLU A 49 14.86 40.96 2.41
CA GLU A 49 14.73 40.56 1.01
C GLU A 49 16.10 40.74 0.34
N THR A 50 16.60 39.69 -0.29
CA THR A 50 17.60 39.81 -1.37
C THR A 50 17.09 39.04 -2.57
N ASP A 51 16.62 39.79 -3.55
CA ASP A 51 16.48 39.40 -4.94
C ASP A 51 17.82 38.80 -5.43
N THR A 52 17.81 37.52 -5.79
CA THR A 52 18.83 36.92 -6.65
C THR A 52 18.17 35.88 -7.52
N ALA A 53 18.26 36.15 -8.81
CA ALA A 53 17.77 35.36 -9.91
C ALA A 53 18.22 33.90 -9.90
N ALA A 54 17.33 33.05 -10.46
CA ALA A 54 17.63 31.88 -11.28
C ALA A 54 18.83 31.02 -10.84
N ALA A 55 18.53 29.96 -10.08
CA ALA A 55 19.26 28.72 -10.19
C ALA A 55 18.27 27.57 -9.98
N GLN A 56 18.01 26.86 -11.08
CA GLN A 56 17.45 25.53 -11.07
C GLN A 56 18.31 24.69 -10.11
N SER A 57 17.74 24.28 -8.98
CA SER A 57 18.39 23.32 -8.09
C SER A 57 18.12 21.92 -8.63
N GLU A 58 18.70 21.62 -9.80
CA GLU A 58 19.04 20.26 -10.17
C GLU A 58 20.09 19.77 -9.17
N GLY A 59 19.80 18.66 -8.49
CA GLY A 59 20.75 17.95 -7.64
C GLY A 59 20.35 17.86 -6.18
N ASN A 60 19.16 17.32 -5.87
CA ASN A 60 19.16 16.34 -4.79
C ASN A 60 19.85 15.10 -5.36
N ALA A 61 20.80 14.52 -4.62
CA ALA A 61 21.51 13.34 -5.07
C ALA A 61 20.47 12.23 -5.27
N GLU A 62 20.17 11.94 -6.53
CA GLU A 62 19.32 10.83 -6.95
C GLU A 62 20.06 9.54 -6.54
N GLU A 63 19.71 9.04 -5.36
CA GLU A 63 19.83 7.61 -5.08
C GLU A 63 19.13 6.89 -6.25
N PRO A 64 19.70 5.81 -6.82
CA PRO A 64 19.16 5.22 -8.03
C PRO A 64 17.73 4.76 -7.79
N ALA A 65 16.76 5.54 -8.27
CA ALA A 65 15.35 5.28 -8.07
C ALA A 65 14.99 3.95 -8.73
N VAL A 66 14.40 3.04 -7.94
CA VAL A 66 13.84 1.79 -8.44
C VAL A 66 12.41 2.11 -8.85
N PRO A 67 12.06 2.09 -10.15
CA PRO A 67 10.69 2.35 -10.56
C PRO A 67 9.76 1.20 -10.14
N PRO A 68 8.48 1.48 -9.83
CA PRO A 68 7.53 0.42 -9.50
C PRO A 68 7.34 -0.56 -10.66
N MET A 69 7.13 -1.83 -10.32
CA MET A 69 6.87 -2.91 -11.27
C MET A 69 5.57 -2.69 -12.04
N ARG A 70 5.55 -3.14 -13.30
CA ARG A 70 4.43 -2.94 -14.23
C ARG A 70 3.68 -4.22 -14.48
N PHE A 71 2.36 -4.12 -14.54
CA PHE A 71 1.44 -5.24 -14.62
C PHE A 71 0.45 -5.08 -15.78
N GLU A 72 -0.01 -6.20 -16.34
CA GLU A 72 -0.96 -6.16 -17.47
C GLU A 72 -2.37 -5.75 -17.05
N THR A 73 -2.77 -6.07 -15.82
CA THR A 73 -4.10 -5.80 -15.26
C THR A 73 -3.98 -5.24 -13.83
N PRO A 74 -4.99 -4.49 -13.35
CA PRO A 74 -4.96 -3.98 -11.98
C PRO A 74 -5.04 -5.14 -10.96
N ASP A 75 -5.79 -6.22 -11.26
CA ASP A 75 -5.81 -7.42 -10.42
C ASP A 75 -4.42 -8.06 -10.27
N ALA A 76 -3.63 -8.11 -11.35
CA ALA A 76 -2.29 -8.67 -11.30
C ALA A 76 -1.35 -7.82 -10.42
N ALA A 77 -1.51 -6.50 -10.45
CA ALA A 77 -0.79 -5.59 -9.55
C ALA A 77 -1.21 -5.80 -8.09
N ALA A 78 -2.51 -5.84 -7.81
CA ALA A 78 -3.04 -6.11 -6.48
C ALA A 78 -2.53 -7.44 -5.91
N MET A 79 -2.59 -8.53 -6.70
CA MET A 79 -2.05 -9.82 -6.30
C MET A 79 -0.54 -9.74 -6.00
N ALA A 80 0.24 -9.08 -6.85
CA ALA A 80 1.68 -8.93 -6.65
C ALA A 80 2.00 -8.18 -5.35
N LEU A 81 1.23 -7.14 -5.01
CA LEU A 81 1.37 -6.42 -3.75
C LEU A 81 1.08 -7.31 -2.54
N ILE A 82 0.00 -8.10 -2.60
CA ILE A 82 -0.39 -9.02 -1.51
C ILE A 82 0.68 -10.09 -1.30
N GLU A 83 1.21 -10.67 -2.39
CA GLU A 83 2.31 -11.63 -2.34
C GLU A 83 3.60 -11.00 -1.79
N ALA A 84 3.93 -9.79 -2.24
CA ALA A 84 5.11 -9.04 -1.77
C ALA A 84 5.02 -8.67 -0.29
N ALA A 85 3.82 -8.33 0.22
CA ALA A 85 3.61 -8.05 1.63
C ALA A 85 3.67 -9.31 2.51
N ALA A 86 3.29 -10.47 1.96
CA ALA A 86 3.38 -11.76 2.64
C ALA A 86 4.83 -12.31 2.67
N ALA A 87 5.70 -11.87 1.77
CA ALA A 87 7.08 -12.32 1.67
C ALA A 87 7.96 -11.88 2.85
N GLU A 88 9.09 -12.57 3.02
CA GLU A 88 10.09 -12.21 4.02
C GLU A 88 10.92 -11.01 3.55
N GLY A 89 10.85 -9.90 4.29
CA GLY A 89 11.62 -8.69 4.02
C GLY A 89 10.92 -7.66 3.12
N PRO A 90 11.55 -6.50 2.89
CA PRO A 90 10.97 -5.42 2.08
C PRO A 90 11.34 -5.49 0.60
N ASP A 91 12.27 -6.36 0.19
CA ASP A 91 12.85 -6.33 -1.17
C ASP A 91 11.81 -6.49 -2.27
N THR A 92 10.92 -7.49 -2.16
CA THR A 92 9.83 -7.69 -3.13
C THR A 92 8.81 -6.56 -3.10
N LEU A 93 8.63 -5.92 -1.93
CA LEU A 93 7.71 -4.80 -1.81
C LEU A 93 8.28 -3.54 -2.48
N LEU A 94 9.60 -3.32 -2.36
CA LEU A 94 10.32 -2.27 -3.08
C LEU A 94 10.28 -2.47 -4.60
N GLU A 95 10.31 -3.71 -5.08
CA GLU A 95 10.13 -3.98 -6.51
C GLU A 95 8.72 -3.62 -7.00
N VAL A 96 7.69 -3.91 -6.20
CA VAL A 96 6.28 -3.63 -6.56
C VAL A 96 5.95 -2.14 -6.46
N LEU A 97 6.34 -1.49 -5.36
CA LEU A 97 5.97 -0.10 -5.04
C LEU A 97 7.03 0.93 -5.46
N GLY A 98 8.24 0.48 -5.82
CA GLY A 98 9.37 1.35 -6.11
C GLY A 98 10.09 1.87 -4.86
N SER A 99 11.17 2.64 -5.09
CA SER A 99 11.99 3.22 -4.02
C SER A 99 11.26 4.26 -3.16
N ASP A 100 10.18 4.87 -3.67
CA ASP A 100 9.38 5.85 -2.92
C ASP A 100 8.69 5.23 -1.69
N LEU A 101 8.59 3.89 -1.61
CA LEU A 101 8.12 3.18 -0.42
C LEU A 101 8.90 3.55 0.85
N GLU A 102 10.17 3.94 0.71
CA GLU A 102 11.02 4.33 1.83
C GLU A 102 10.48 5.54 2.60
N GLU A 103 9.64 6.36 1.97
CA GLU A 103 8.96 7.50 2.61
C GLU A 103 7.69 7.10 3.38
N LEU A 104 7.14 5.91 3.10
CA LEU A 104 5.91 5.39 3.70
C LEU A 104 6.16 4.43 4.87
N VAL A 105 7.35 3.84 4.93
CA VAL A 105 7.74 2.96 6.04
C VAL A 105 8.17 3.77 7.25
N SER A 106 7.99 3.21 8.45
CA SER A 106 8.37 3.88 9.69
C SER A 106 9.89 3.95 9.91
N GLY A 107 10.64 3.08 9.24
CA GLY A 107 12.07 2.87 9.45
C GLY A 107 12.40 1.95 10.64
N ASP A 108 11.39 1.48 11.39
CA ASP A 108 11.54 0.41 12.37
C ASP A 108 11.23 -0.94 11.71
N PRO A 109 12.22 -1.84 11.57
CA PRO A 109 12.03 -3.08 10.81
C PRO A 109 11.00 -4.04 11.44
N VAL A 110 10.74 -3.93 12.75
CA VAL A 110 9.76 -4.77 13.45
C VAL A 110 8.35 -4.25 13.21
N ALA A 111 8.15 -2.94 13.35
CA ALA A 111 6.89 -2.28 13.04
C ALA A 111 6.53 -2.46 11.56
N ASP A 112 7.47 -2.19 10.65
CA ASP A 112 7.24 -2.32 9.21
C ASP A 112 6.90 -3.78 8.83
N ALA A 113 7.55 -4.77 9.45
CA ALA A 113 7.20 -6.17 9.24
C ALA A 113 5.81 -6.51 9.78
N ALA A 114 5.45 -6.00 10.95
CA ALA A 114 4.12 -6.21 11.53
C ALA A 114 3.02 -5.60 10.65
N ASP A 115 3.24 -4.40 10.11
CA ASP A 115 2.28 -3.71 9.24
C ASP A 115 2.10 -4.44 7.90
N ARG A 116 3.20 -4.88 7.25
CA ARG A 116 3.12 -5.72 6.05
C ARG A 116 2.34 -7.01 6.30
N GLN A 117 2.61 -7.70 7.42
CA GLN A 117 1.93 -8.95 7.76
C GLN A 117 0.46 -8.72 8.11
N ARG A 118 0.11 -7.60 8.75
CA ARG A 118 -1.30 -7.23 8.98
C ARG A 118 -2.01 -6.99 7.66
N PHE A 119 -1.44 -6.19 6.77
CA PHE A 119 -2.00 -5.94 5.44
C PHE A 119 -2.21 -7.26 4.68
N ALA A 120 -1.20 -8.12 4.62
CA ALA A 120 -1.29 -9.41 3.93
C ALA A 120 -2.40 -10.31 4.50
N GLN A 121 -2.62 -10.29 5.83
CA GLN A 121 -3.72 -11.03 6.46
C GLN A 121 -5.09 -10.45 6.14
N LEU A 122 -5.23 -9.13 6.05
CA LEU A 122 -6.49 -8.49 5.65
C LEU A 122 -6.80 -8.82 4.18
N ALA A 123 -5.82 -8.64 3.31
CA ALA A 123 -5.97 -8.91 1.88
C ALA A 123 -6.21 -10.39 1.55
N GLN A 124 -5.73 -11.31 2.38
CA GLN A 124 -6.05 -12.75 2.26
C GLN A 124 -7.48 -13.09 2.68
N GLN A 125 -8.11 -12.27 3.53
CA GLN A 125 -9.50 -12.47 3.90
C GLN A 125 -10.42 -11.95 2.80
N GLU A 126 -10.14 -10.76 2.30
CA GLU A 126 -10.89 -10.10 1.24
C GLU A 126 -9.99 -9.07 0.56
N ALA A 127 -10.05 -8.98 -0.77
CA ALA A 127 -9.33 -7.99 -1.55
C ALA A 127 -10.09 -7.75 -2.85
N ASP A 128 -10.51 -6.51 -3.05
CA ASP A 128 -11.32 -6.08 -4.18
C ASP A 128 -10.77 -4.77 -4.74
N LEU A 129 -11.10 -4.50 -6.01
CA LEU A 129 -10.77 -3.24 -6.67
C LEU A 129 -12.01 -2.37 -6.75
N GLU A 130 -11.91 -1.18 -6.17
CA GLU A 130 -12.96 -0.15 -6.20
C GLU A 130 -12.51 1.05 -7.03
N ASP A 131 -13.49 1.91 -7.37
CA ASP A 131 -13.29 3.11 -8.19
C ASP A 131 -12.49 2.86 -9.49
N GLU A 132 -12.67 1.67 -10.08
CA GLU A 132 -11.98 1.29 -11.31
C GLU A 132 -12.43 2.15 -12.50
N THR A 133 -11.45 2.84 -13.08
CA THR A 133 -11.55 3.63 -14.31
C THR A 133 -10.65 3.03 -15.39
N GLU A 134 -10.51 3.70 -16.55
CA GLU A 134 -9.64 3.20 -17.64
C GLU A 134 -8.15 3.17 -17.25
N ASP A 135 -7.76 4.03 -16.30
CA ASP A 135 -6.37 4.32 -15.96
C ASP A 135 -6.08 4.45 -14.46
N SER A 136 -7.07 4.21 -13.59
CA SER A 136 -6.89 4.19 -12.13
C SER A 136 -7.83 3.22 -11.43
N ALA A 137 -7.41 2.67 -10.29
CA ALA A 137 -8.22 1.84 -9.40
C ALA A 137 -7.71 1.96 -7.96
N ILE A 138 -8.55 1.65 -6.98
CA ILE A 138 -8.18 1.62 -5.56
C ILE A 138 -8.29 0.18 -5.06
N LEU A 139 -7.20 -0.33 -4.46
CA LEU A 139 -7.22 -1.62 -3.80
C LEU A 139 -7.91 -1.46 -2.44
N VAL A 140 -8.93 -2.25 -2.18
CA VAL A 140 -9.65 -2.32 -0.91
C VAL A 140 -9.38 -3.69 -0.29
N VAL A 141 -9.01 -3.74 0.99
CA VAL A 141 -8.61 -4.98 1.68
C VAL A 141 -9.35 -5.22 2.97
N GLY A 142 -9.60 -6.49 3.24
CA GLY A 142 -10.22 -7.00 4.45
C GLY A 142 -11.72 -6.72 4.55
N PRO A 143 -12.37 -7.32 5.55
CA PRO A 143 -13.83 -7.29 5.71
C PRO A 143 -14.39 -5.94 6.17
N GLU A 144 -13.51 -4.96 6.41
CA GLU A 144 -13.88 -3.59 6.76
C GLU A 144 -13.74 -2.64 5.56
N ASP A 145 -13.54 -3.17 4.36
CA ASP A 145 -13.39 -2.43 3.12
C ASP A 145 -12.34 -1.31 3.27
N TRP A 146 -11.15 -1.65 3.77
CA TRP A 146 -10.12 -0.65 4.03
C TRP A 146 -9.40 -0.25 2.74
N PRO A 147 -9.50 1.02 2.29
CA PRO A 147 -8.83 1.47 1.08
C PRO A 147 -7.32 1.56 1.33
N PHE A 148 -6.55 0.93 0.45
CA PHE A 148 -5.10 1.02 0.44
C PHE A 148 -4.70 2.43 -0.03
N PRO A 149 -3.83 3.14 0.72
CA PRO A 149 -3.54 4.55 0.46
C PRO A 149 -2.78 4.80 -0.86
N ILE A 150 -2.15 3.78 -1.43
CA ILE A 150 -1.43 3.91 -2.70
C ILE A 150 -2.36 3.46 -3.84
N PRO A 151 -2.86 4.38 -4.69
CA PRO A 151 -3.74 4.02 -5.79
C PRO A 151 -2.98 3.25 -6.88
N LEU A 152 -3.73 2.46 -7.65
CA LEU A 152 -3.26 1.94 -8.92
C LEU A 152 -3.45 3.00 -10.01
N ALA A 153 -2.44 3.15 -10.85
CA ALA A 153 -2.45 3.97 -12.04
C ALA A 153 -1.98 3.16 -13.24
N LYS A 154 -2.33 3.59 -14.45
CA LYS A 154 -1.94 2.94 -15.70
C LYS A 154 -1.24 3.92 -16.63
N ASP A 155 -0.09 3.50 -17.15
CA ASP A 155 0.58 4.20 -18.25
C ASP A 155 0.80 3.28 -19.46
N GLU A 156 1.58 3.77 -20.43
CA GLU A 156 1.88 3.06 -21.68
C GLU A 156 2.54 1.69 -21.48
N LYS A 157 3.17 1.44 -20.31
CA LYS A 157 3.87 0.20 -19.96
C LYS A 157 3.00 -0.76 -19.15
N GLY A 158 1.86 -0.31 -18.61
CA GLY A 158 0.94 -1.12 -17.82
C GLY A 158 0.51 -0.44 -16.51
N TRP A 159 -0.16 -1.23 -15.68
CA TRP A 159 -0.60 -0.86 -14.35
C TRP A 159 0.56 -0.85 -13.36
N TYR A 160 0.55 0.09 -12.42
CA TYR A 160 1.54 0.22 -11.36
C TYR A 160 0.91 0.91 -10.15
N PHE A 161 1.56 0.80 -8.99
CA PHE A 161 1.18 1.56 -7.80
C PHE A 161 1.83 2.94 -7.85
N ASP A 162 1.03 4.00 -7.78
CA ASP A 162 1.51 5.36 -7.76
C ASP A 162 1.84 5.77 -6.32
N THR A 163 3.01 5.32 -5.85
CA THR A 163 3.49 5.56 -4.49
C THR A 163 3.62 7.05 -4.18
N GLN A 164 3.95 7.88 -5.17
CA GLN A 164 4.01 9.33 -4.99
C GLN A 164 2.63 9.93 -4.71
N ALA A 165 1.61 9.55 -5.49
CA ALA A 165 0.23 9.94 -5.18
C ALA A 165 -0.21 9.44 -3.79
N GLY A 166 0.19 8.23 -3.39
CA GLY A 166 -0.12 7.70 -2.07
C GLY A 166 0.57 8.43 -0.90
N ILE A 167 1.78 8.94 -1.10
CA ILE A 167 2.48 9.78 -0.11
C ILE A 167 1.74 11.11 0.09
N GLU A 168 1.29 11.75 -1.01
CA GLU A 168 0.54 13.01 -0.94
C GLU A 168 -0.76 12.84 -0.11
N GLU A 169 -1.48 11.74 -0.27
CA GLU A 169 -2.71 11.46 0.49
C GLU A 169 -2.48 11.26 2.00
N ILE A 170 -1.29 10.80 2.41
CA ILE A 170 -0.95 10.57 3.82
C ILE A 170 -0.48 11.86 4.51
N LEU A 171 0.05 12.82 3.74
CA LEU A 171 0.70 14.02 4.27
C LEU A 171 -0.17 15.29 4.24
N ASP A 172 -1.32 15.29 3.56
CA ASP A 172 -2.29 16.41 3.53
C ASP A 172 -3.24 16.43 4.76
#